data_AF-A0A6I1VM96-F1
#
_entry.id   AF-A0A6I1VM96-F1
#
_cell.length_a   1.000
_cell.length_b   1.000
_cell.length_c   1.000
_cell.angle_alpha   90.00
_cell.angle_beta   90.00
_cell.angle_gamma   90.00
#
_symmetry.space_group_name_H-M   'P 1'
#
loop_
_entity.id
_entity.type
_entity.pdbx_description
1 polymer ?
#
loop_
_entity_poly.entity_id
_entity_poly.type
_entity_poly.pdbx_seq_one_letter_code
_entity_poly.pdbx_strand_id
1 'polypeptide(L)'
;MNSPELMITWMLTVLGKKLLSVNALFHVFCFERDSAPQEVGLLFEQSEFGRLYGGPDGASLCFSLSPISNCDLGEYGRQDIFCISGELYFSDVVGRRLVSASLVQSLAEDIVVGVALSFDNGFCLSILNLGDELFIYDEIPEEIVISEGLSLISVS
;
A
#
# COMPACT_ATOMS: atom_id res chain seq x y z
N MET A 1 4.73 -17.85 -4.67
CA MET A 1 5.21 -17.73 -6.07
C MET A 1 4.89 -16.31 -6.53
N ASN A 2 5.95 -15.58 -6.91
CA ASN A 2 5.98 -14.32 -7.67
C ASN A 2 5.31 -13.07 -7.05
N SER A 3 5.54 -12.77 -5.76
CA SER A 3 4.99 -11.54 -5.15
C SER A 3 5.47 -10.24 -5.82
N PRO A 4 6.75 -10.07 -6.23
CA PRO A 4 7.18 -8.80 -6.81
C PRO A 4 6.76 -8.68 -8.28
N GLU A 5 6.80 -9.77 -9.06
CA GLU A 5 6.52 -9.70 -10.50
C GLU A 5 5.09 -9.26 -10.81
N LEU A 6 4.11 -9.77 -10.06
CA LEU A 6 2.71 -9.39 -10.24
C LEU A 6 2.51 -7.93 -9.84
N MET A 7 3.12 -7.50 -8.73
CA MET A 7 3.11 -6.11 -8.29
C MET A 7 3.73 -5.17 -9.32
N ILE A 8 4.91 -5.52 -9.86
CA ILE A 8 5.60 -4.80 -10.94
C ILE A 8 4.71 -4.70 -12.18
N THR A 9 4.14 -5.83 -12.62
CA THR A 9 3.27 -5.88 -13.80
C THR A 9 2.04 -4.99 -13.61
N TRP A 10 1.43 -5.03 -12.42
CA TRP A 10 0.31 -4.16 -12.09
C TRP A 10 0.72 -2.68 -12.07
N MET A 11 1.84 -2.33 -11.42
CA MET A 11 2.37 -0.97 -11.41
C MET A 11 2.60 -0.44 -12.82
N LEU A 12 3.26 -1.20 -13.69
CA LEU A 12 3.43 -0.87 -15.11
C LEU A 12 2.09 -0.66 -15.83
N THR A 13 1.08 -1.45 -15.49
CA THR A 13 -0.27 -1.35 -16.08
C THR A 13 -1.02 -0.10 -15.60
N VAL A 14 -0.73 0.40 -14.40
CA VAL A 14 -1.39 1.59 -13.84
C VAL A 14 -0.61 2.89 -14.03
N LEU A 15 0.63 2.82 -14.54
CA LEU A 15 1.37 4.01 -14.96
C LEU A 15 0.56 4.82 -15.98
N GLY A 16 0.54 6.15 -15.79
CA GLY A 16 -0.23 7.07 -16.62
C GLY A 16 -1.74 7.05 -16.37
N LYS A 17 -2.24 6.24 -15.42
CA LYS A 17 -3.66 6.16 -15.07
C LYS A 17 -3.98 6.98 -13.82
N LYS A 18 -5.24 7.40 -13.70
CA LYS A 18 -5.74 8.21 -12.59
C LYS A 18 -6.15 7.31 -11.41
N LEU A 19 -5.68 7.61 -10.21
CA LEU A 19 -6.18 6.94 -8.99
C LEU A 19 -7.60 7.41 -8.72
N LEU A 20 -8.58 6.50 -8.69
CA LEU A 20 -9.99 6.83 -8.53
C LEU A 20 -10.45 6.74 -7.08
N SER A 21 -10.00 5.71 -6.37
CA SER A 21 -10.37 5.49 -4.98
C SER A 21 -9.37 4.61 -4.26
N VAL A 22 -9.29 4.80 -2.94
CA VAL A 22 -8.56 3.97 -2.00
C VAL A 22 -9.53 3.39 -0.98
N ASN A 23 -9.47 2.08 -0.80
CA ASN A 23 -10.17 1.38 0.27
C ASN A 23 -9.14 0.62 1.11
N ALA A 24 -9.36 0.49 2.40
CA ALA A 24 -8.48 -0.27 3.27
C ALA A 24 -9.27 -1.12 4.26
N LEU A 25 -8.66 -2.22 4.67
CA LEU A 25 -9.17 -3.12 5.70
C LEU A 25 -8.62 -2.68 7.05
N PHE A 26 -9.50 -2.51 8.03
CA PHE A 26 -9.10 -2.22 9.41
C PHE A 26 -9.72 -3.24 10.34
N HIS A 27 -8.98 -3.56 11.41
CA HIS A 27 -9.56 -4.23 12.56
C HIS A 27 -10.50 -3.26 13.29
N VAL A 28 -11.63 -3.81 13.73
CA VAL A 28 -12.66 -3.09 14.49
C VAL A 28 -13.00 -3.92 15.71
N PHE A 29 -12.70 -3.36 16.88
CA PHE A 29 -12.99 -3.96 18.18
C PHE A 29 -13.79 -2.99 19.04
N CYS A 30 -14.84 -3.47 19.70
CA CYS A 30 -15.68 -2.63 20.56
C CYS A 30 -16.17 -1.31 19.90
N PHE A 31 -16.47 -1.35 18.60
CA PHE A 31 -16.90 -0.21 17.76
C PHE A 31 -15.81 0.84 17.47
N GLU A 32 -14.56 0.56 17.83
CA GLU A 32 -13.41 1.41 17.52
C GLU A 32 -12.62 0.79 16.37
N ARG A 33 -12.22 1.62 15.40
CA ARG A 33 -11.38 1.24 14.26
C ARG A 33 -9.92 1.49 14.63
N ASP A 34 -9.05 0.52 14.36
CA ASP A 34 -7.62 0.71 14.52
C ASP A 34 -7.07 1.83 13.62
N SER A 35 -5.90 2.35 13.97
CA SER A 35 -5.23 3.41 13.22
C SER A 35 -4.53 2.91 11.97
N ALA A 36 -3.94 1.71 12.03
CA ALA A 36 -3.18 1.15 10.93
C ALA A 36 -4.06 0.21 10.08
N PRO A 37 -4.06 0.37 8.74
CA PRO A 37 -4.75 -0.57 7.89
C PRO A 37 -3.98 -1.89 7.82
N GLN A 38 -4.71 -3.00 7.77
CA GLN A 38 -4.14 -4.33 7.55
C GLN A 38 -3.91 -4.61 6.06
N GLU A 39 -4.72 -3.99 5.21
CA GLU A 39 -4.63 -4.10 3.76
C GLU A 39 -5.02 -2.76 3.12
N VAL A 40 -4.33 -2.36 2.05
CA VAL A 40 -4.64 -1.14 1.29
C VAL A 40 -4.91 -1.51 -0.15
N GLY A 41 -5.98 -0.94 -0.69
CA GLY A 41 -6.50 -1.27 -2.00
C GLY A 41 -6.65 -0.04 -2.87
N LEU A 42 -5.97 -0.05 -4.01
CA LEU A 42 -5.90 1.07 -4.95
C LEU A 42 -6.66 0.72 -6.23
N LEU A 43 -7.61 1.58 -6.60
CA LEU A 43 -8.35 1.47 -7.86
C LEU A 43 -7.93 2.59 -8.80
N PHE A 44 -7.29 2.23 -9.92
CA PHE A 44 -7.00 3.18 -10.99
C PHE A 44 -8.07 3.10 -12.09
N GLU A 45 -8.15 4.14 -12.90
CA GLU A 45 -9.04 4.20 -14.06
C GLU A 45 -8.78 3.03 -15.01
N GLN A 46 -9.82 2.31 -15.46
CA GLN A 46 -9.67 1.19 -16.41
C GLN A 46 -8.59 0.18 -16.00
N SER A 47 -8.50 -0.13 -14.70
CA SER A 47 -7.60 -1.16 -14.18
C SER A 47 -8.32 -2.10 -13.22
N GLU A 48 -7.75 -3.28 -13.05
CA GLU A 48 -8.07 -4.13 -11.91
C GLU A 48 -7.65 -3.45 -10.60
N PHE A 49 -8.28 -3.87 -9.52
CA PHE A 49 -7.95 -3.43 -8.17
C PHE A 49 -6.58 -3.96 -7.75
N GLY A 50 -5.73 -3.10 -7.19
CA GLY A 50 -4.44 -3.49 -6.63
C GLY A 50 -4.50 -3.53 -5.11
N ARG A 51 -4.46 -4.72 -4.52
CA ARG A 51 -4.44 -4.91 -3.06
C ARG A 51 -3.00 -5.14 -2.60
N LEU A 52 -2.57 -4.34 -1.63
CA LEU A 52 -1.30 -4.41 -0.93
C LEU A 52 -1.55 -4.86 0.52
N TYR A 53 -0.75 -5.78 1.03
CA TYR A 53 -0.91 -6.33 2.39
C TYR A 53 0.41 -6.87 2.93
N GLY A 54 0.55 -6.94 4.26
CA GLY A 54 1.73 -7.52 4.90
C GLY A 54 1.88 -9.00 4.59
N GLY A 55 3.10 -9.43 4.32
CA GLY A 55 3.42 -10.83 4.09
C GLY A 55 3.39 -11.67 5.37
N PRO A 56 3.26 -13.00 5.25
CA PRO A 56 3.23 -13.90 6.41
C PRO A 56 4.59 -14.01 7.12
N ASP A 57 5.66 -13.50 6.49
CA ASP A 57 6.98 -13.37 7.08
C ASP A 57 7.10 -12.15 8.01
N GLY A 58 6.06 -11.31 8.08
CA GLY A 58 6.02 -10.12 8.93
C GLY A 58 6.85 -8.96 8.41
N ALA A 59 7.39 -9.02 7.20
CA ALA A 59 8.28 -7.97 6.69
C ALA A 59 8.02 -7.64 5.21
N SER A 60 7.73 -8.64 4.38
CA SER A 60 7.49 -8.39 2.96
C SER A 60 6.17 -7.64 2.73
N LEU A 61 6.12 -6.81 1.68
CA LEU A 61 4.85 -6.31 1.15
C LEU A 61 4.38 -7.24 0.03
N CYS A 62 3.19 -7.78 0.19
CA CYS A 62 2.54 -8.66 -0.78
C CYS A 62 1.52 -7.90 -1.63
N PHE A 63 1.22 -8.46 -2.80
CA PHE A 63 0.29 -7.90 -3.77
C PHE A 63 -0.71 -8.95 -4.26
N SER A 64 -1.96 -8.55 -4.46
CA SER A 64 -3.00 -9.37 -5.10
C SER A 64 -3.96 -8.52 -5.93
N LEU A 65 -4.55 -9.14 -6.96
CA LEU A 65 -5.67 -8.56 -7.72
C LEU A 65 -7.04 -8.88 -7.09
N SER A 66 -7.08 -9.78 -6.10
CA SER A 66 -8.30 -10.09 -5.38
C SER A 66 -8.79 -8.88 -4.60
N PRO A 67 -10.10 -8.59 -4.58
CA PRO A 67 -10.64 -7.52 -3.76
C PRO A 67 -10.36 -7.77 -2.27
N ILE A 68 -10.34 -6.70 -1.49
CA ILE A 68 -10.33 -6.77 -0.03
C ILE A 68 -11.66 -7.39 0.42
N SER A 69 -11.63 -8.20 1.48
CA SER A 69 -12.81 -8.87 2.03
C SER A 69 -12.93 -8.61 3.53
N ASN A 70 -14.15 -8.35 3.99
CA ASN A 70 -14.45 -8.32 5.42
C ASN A 70 -14.29 -9.71 6.05
N CYS A 71 -13.99 -9.74 7.34
CA CYS A 71 -13.87 -10.98 8.10
C CYS A 71 -14.47 -10.81 9.50
N ASP A 72 -15.34 -11.72 9.92
CA ASP A 72 -15.84 -11.77 11.30
C ASP A 72 -14.86 -12.59 12.14
N LEU A 73 -14.26 -11.98 13.17
CA LEU A 73 -13.31 -12.62 14.07
C LEU A 73 -13.99 -13.06 15.39
N GLY A 74 -15.32 -13.02 15.45
CA GLY A 74 -16.10 -13.44 16.60
C GLY A 74 -15.86 -12.55 17.81
N GLU A 75 -15.39 -13.16 18.91
CA GLU A 75 -15.13 -12.41 20.16
C GLU A 75 -13.95 -11.43 20.06
N TYR A 76 -13.10 -11.58 19.03
CA TYR A 76 -11.96 -10.70 18.79
C TYR A 76 -12.29 -9.52 17.86
N GLY A 77 -13.57 -9.26 17.59
CA GLY A 77 -14.02 -8.17 16.74
C GLY A 77 -14.22 -8.59 15.29
N ARG A 78 -13.92 -7.69 14.35
CA ARG A 78 -14.08 -7.95 12.91
C ARG A 78 -13.11 -7.11 12.09
N GLN A 79 -12.97 -7.44 10.83
CA GLN A 79 -12.23 -6.66 9.84
C GLN A 79 -13.24 -6.06 8.86
N ASP A 80 -13.31 -4.73 8.81
CA ASP A 80 -14.24 -3.97 7.98
C ASP A 80 -13.48 -3.13 6.94
N ILE A 81 -14.05 -3.01 5.74
CA ILE A 81 -13.53 -2.17 4.67
C ILE A 81 -14.04 -0.73 4.82
N PHE A 82 -13.11 0.22 4.76
CA PHE A 82 -13.41 1.65 4.77
C PHE A 82 -12.86 2.32 3.50
N CYS A 83 -13.64 3.22 2.91
CA CYS A 83 -13.14 4.12 1.89
C CYS A 83 -12.33 5.22 2.57
N ILE A 84 -11.01 5.23 2.32
CA ILE A 84 -10.07 6.17 2.94
C ILE A 84 -9.54 7.20 1.94
N SER A 85 -10.20 7.32 0.79
CA SER A 85 -9.81 8.23 -0.30
C SER A 85 -9.68 9.70 0.13
N GLY A 86 -10.42 10.11 1.16
CA GLY A 86 -10.39 11.46 1.72
C GLY A 86 -9.54 11.61 2.99
N GLU A 87 -8.87 10.55 3.44
CA GLU A 87 -8.01 10.62 4.62
C GLU A 87 -6.65 11.26 4.29
N LEU A 88 -5.86 11.52 5.34
CA LEU A 88 -4.49 12.03 5.21
C LEU A 88 -3.67 11.11 4.31
N TYR A 89 -2.69 11.67 3.58
CA TYR A 89 -1.86 11.02 2.55
C TYR A 89 -2.56 10.63 1.25
N PHE A 90 -3.86 10.27 1.29
CA PHE A 90 -4.59 9.87 0.08
C PHE A 90 -5.32 11.03 -0.60
N SER A 91 -5.84 11.98 0.17
CA SER A 91 -6.67 13.08 -0.35
C SER A 91 -5.98 13.92 -1.45
N ASP A 92 -4.66 14.09 -1.38
CA ASP A 92 -3.90 14.85 -2.39
C ASP A 92 -3.57 14.05 -3.66
N VAL A 93 -3.55 12.71 -3.59
CA VAL A 93 -3.19 11.83 -4.72
C VAL A 93 -4.41 11.20 -5.38
N VAL A 94 -5.54 11.10 -4.69
CA VAL A 94 -6.79 10.66 -5.30
C VAL A 94 -7.22 11.67 -6.36
N GLY A 95 -7.56 11.13 -7.52
CA GLY A 95 -7.89 11.89 -8.71
C GLY A 95 -6.68 12.38 -9.51
N ARG A 96 -5.46 11.98 -9.14
CA ARG A 96 -4.21 12.32 -9.83
C ARG A 96 -3.69 11.16 -10.65
N ARG A 97 -2.86 11.48 -11.64
CA ARG A 97 -2.28 10.49 -12.54
C ARG A 97 -0.96 9.97 -11.96
N LEU A 98 -0.78 8.67 -11.93
CA LEU A 98 0.50 8.06 -11.55
C LEU A 98 1.54 8.32 -12.65
N VAL A 99 2.67 8.90 -12.27
CA VAL A 99 3.77 9.27 -13.18
C VAL A 99 4.93 8.30 -13.07
N SER A 100 5.27 7.87 -11.85
CA SER A 100 6.32 6.89 -11.60
C SER A 100 5.96 6.00 -10.42
N ALA A 101 6.49 4.79 -10.44
CA ALA A 101 6.36 3.82 -9.36
C ALA A 101 7.72 3.17 -9.09
N SER A 102 8.00 2.90 -7.83
CA SER A 102 9.20 2.23 -7.38
C SER A 102 8.84 1.21 -6.31
N LEU A 103 9.58 0.09 -6.29
CA LEU A 103 9.60 -0.80 -5.14
C LEU A 103 10.48 -0.17 -4.06
N VAL A 104 10.08 -0.33 -2.80
CA VAL A 104 10.92 -0.04 -1.64
C VAL A 104 11.49 -1.37 -1.15
N GLN A 105 12.81 -1.53 -1.23
CA GLN A 105 13.52 -2.73 -0.81
C GLN A 105 14.28 -2.45 0.49
N SER A 106 14.19 -3.34 1.46
CA SER A 106 15.11 -3.38 2.60
C SER A 106 16.40 -4.06 2.18
N LEU A 107 17.53 -3.39 2.32
CA LEU A 107 18.86 -3.96 2.05
C LEU A 107 19.33 -4.90 3.17
N ALA A 108 18.77 -4.76 4.38
CA ALA A 108 19.10 -5.63 5.51
C ALA A 108 18.52 -7.05 5.32
N GLU A 109 17.29 -7.12 4.80
CA GLU A 109 16.55 -8.37 4.62
C GLU A 109 16.50 -8.86 3.16
N ASP A 110 16.92 -8.04 2.19
CA ASP A 110 16.87 -8.31 0.75
C ASP A 110 15.43 -8.62 0.24
N ILE A 111 14.44 -7.93 0.80
CA ILE A 111 13.02 -8.10 0.47
C ILE A 111 12.35 -6.78 0.09
N VAL A 112 11.29 -6.87 -0.71
CA VAL A 112 10.41 -5.73 -0.97
C VAL A 112 9.52 -5.51 0.24
N VAL A 113 9.71 -4.37 0.91
CA VAL A 113 8.94 -3.95 2.09
C VAL A 113 7.91 -2.90 1.75
N GLY A 114 7.94 -2.33 0.55
CA GLY A 114 7.02 -1.25 0.21
C GLY A 114 6.90 -0.92 -1.26
N VAL A 115 6.04 0.05 -1.54
CA VAL A 115 5.95 0.74 -2.83
C VAL A 115 5.99 2.25 -2.61
N ALA A 116 6.58 2.98 -3.55
CA ALA A 116 6.56 4.43 -3.61
C ALA A 116 5.99 4.87 -4.96
N LEU A 117 4.95 5.68 -4.93
CA LEU A 117 4.18 6.13 -6.07
C LEU A 117 4.26 7.66 -6.16
N SER A 118 4.57 8.20 -7.34
CA SER A 118 4.62 9.65 -7.55
C SER A 118 3.59 10.08 -8.58
N PHE A 119 2.86 11.15 -8.27
CA PHE A 119 1.72 11.62 -9.06
C PHE A 119 2.00 12.92 -9.81
N ASP A 120 1.16 13.23 -10.79
CA ASP A 120 1.32 14.37 -11.71
C ASP A 120 1.19 15.76 -11.07
N ASN A 121 0.69 15.82 -9.84
CA ASN A 121 0.67 17.03 -9.01
C ASN A 121 1.90 17.18 -8.11
N GLY A 122 2.91 16.30 -8.23
CA GLY A 122 4.14 16.34 -7.46
C GLY A 122 4.04 15.70 -6.06
N PHE A 123 2.87 15.20 -5.68
CA PHE A 123 2.70 14.45 -4.42
C PHE A 123 3.13 13.01 -4.60
N CYS A 124 3.60 12.43 -3.50
CA CYS A 124 4.01 11.04 -3.42
C CYS A 124 3.13 10.29 -2.42
N LEU A 125 3.07 8.97 -2.60
CA LEU A 125 2.42 8.04 -1.69
C LEU A 125 3.33 6.83 -1.56
N SER A 126 3.78 6.55 -0.34
CA SER A 126 4.56 5.39 0.01
C SER A 126 3.75 4.51 0.96
N ILE A 127 3.67 3.21 0.66
CA ILE A 127 3.02 2.21 1.52
C ILE A 127 4.07 1.17 1.85
N LEU A 128 4.41 1.04 3.13
CA LEU A 128 5.45 0.14 3.63
C LEU A 128 4.87 -0.83 4.65
N ASN A 129 5.33 -2.06 4.62
CA ASN A 129 5.24 -2.99 5.74
C ASN A 129 6.50 -2.83 6.60
N LEU A 130 6.33 -2.43 7.87
CA LEU A 130 7.44 -2.24 8.82
C LEU A 130 7.22 -3.14 10.05
N GLY A 131 7.07 -4.45 9.82
CA GLY A 131 6.78 -5.42 10.86
C GLY A 131 5.31 -5.80 10.93
N ASP A 132 4.65 -5.37 12.01
CA ASP A 132 3.29 -5.80 12.34
C ASP A 132 2.21 -4.98 11.62
N GLU A 133 2.55 -3.80 11.08
CA GLU A 133 1.60 -2.83 10.55
C GLU A 133 2.02 -2.25 9.19
N LEU A 134 1.02 -1.85 8.39
CA LEU A 134 1.25 -1.05 7.18
C LEU A 134 1.31 0.43 7.54
N PHE A 135 2.39 1.07 7.11
CA PHE A 135 2.61 2.50 7.25
C PHE A 135 2.44 3.21 5.91
N ILE A 136 1.86 4.42 5.99
CA ILE A 136 1.58 5.25 4.82
C ILE A 136 2.28 6.59 5.03
N TYR A 137 3.02 7.02 4.02
CA TYR A 137 3.74 8.29 4.03
C TYR A 137 3.58 9.03 2.71
N ASP A 138 3.61 10.35 2.74
CA ASP A 138 3.86 11.18 1.56
C ASP A 138 5.34 11.15 1.18
N GLU A 139 6.22 11.23 2.17
CA GLU A 139 7.67 11.04 2.05
C GLU A 139 8.16 10.11 3.16
N ILE A 140 8.95 9.11 2.80
CA ILE A 140 9.49 8.15 3.78
C ILE A 140 10.46 8.90 4.70
N PRO A 141 10.24 8.92 6.03
CA PRO A 141 11.14 9.59 6.96
C PRO A 141 12.58 9.10 6.84
N GLU A 142 13.55 10.02 6.86
CA GLU A 142 14.99 9.71 6.74
C GLU A 142 15.46 8.71 7.80
N GLU A 143 14.93 8.81 9.02
CA GLU A 143 15.21 7.86 10.12
C GLU A 143 14.84 6.42 9.75
N ILE A 144 13.70 6.22 9.08
CA ILE A 144 13.25 4.90 8.61
C ILE A 144 14.13 4.43 7.46
N VAL A 145 14.46 5.32 6.51
CA VAL A 145 15.35 4.98 5.39
C VAL A 145 16.71 4.47 5.90
N ILE A 146 17.28 5.11 6.92
CA ILE A 146 18.58 4.75 7.48
C ILE A 146 18.49 3.47 8.31
N SER A 147 17.50 3.38 9.22
CA SER A 147 17.38 2.25 10.16
C SER A 147 17.03 0.94 9.45
N GLU A 148 16.11 0.98 8.49
CA GLU A 148 15.66 -0.19 7.73
C GLU A 148 16.51 -0.46 6.47
N GLY A 149 17.48 0.43 6.18
CA GLY A 149 18.34 0.34 5.01
C GLY A 149 17.55 0.35 3.71
N LEU A 150 16.64 1.29 3.54
CA LEU A 150 15.71 1.31 2.41
C LEU A 150 16.35 1.83 1.13
N SER A 151 16.01 1.18 0.02
CA SER A 151 16.38 1.57 -1.34
C SER A 151 15.17 1.58 -2.25
N LEU A 152 15.14 2.52 -3.20
CA LEU A 152 14.08 2.65 -4.21
C LEU A 152 14.54 2.03 -5.53
N ILE A 153 13.78 1.05 -6.02
CA ILE A 153 14.00 0.43 -7.32
C ILE A 153 12.88 0.86 -8.25
N SER A 154 13.18 1.74 -9.19
CA SER A 154 12.21 2.21 -10.17
C SER A 154 11.69 1.07 -11.03
N VAL A 155 10.39 1.11 -11.28
CA VAL A 155 9.71 0.21 -12.20
C VAL A 155 9.73 0.84 -13.59
N SER A 156 10.39 0.20 -14.55
CA SER A 156 10.60 0.69 -15.92
C SER A 156 10.29 -0.37 -16.97
#